data_AF-A0A1C3L1M7-F1
#
_entry.id   AF-A0A1C3L1M7-F1
#
_cell.length_a   1.000
_cell.length_b   1.000
_cell.length_c   1.000
_cell.angle_alpha   90.00
_cell.angle_beta   90.00
_cell.angle_gamma   90.00
#
_symmetry.space_group_name_H-M   'P 1'
#
loop_
_entity.id
_entity.type
_entity.pdbx_description
1 polymer ?
#
loop_
_entity_poly.entity_id
_entity_poly.type
_entity_poly.pdbx_seq_one_letter_code
_entity_poly.pdbx_strand_id
1 'polypeptide(L)'
;MLISYCKNKNVLDLFSYTGSFGIALAYYGANEVTCVDSSYLAIQNGIKSAQYNNVLDKINFVHSCVKKFFNVCLHVQLITAFRKGETSKNGKSCHLVRINQEKKNNEAKYFPGGREEQNNEAKYFPGGREEQNNEAKYFPDGKEEQVNSTKHDMNSSEKSNYINKQECEKGEQKLFSDIENIFIYEKSNSNTTHIEDIESLLIKNNNYDFFKKKYDVILIDPPALARNSYLLPSALKVYEKLLYISFKIMQKPGYVFVSSCNKLVGYEELILCIRRSLNWSNCEGTIIGEGRISSDHPIHVSLPETKYLTSVLLMVT
;
A
#
# COMPACT_ATOMS: atom_id res chain seq x y z
N MET A 1 -7.14 7.26 20.73
CA MET A 1 -8.16 6.76 19.77
C MET A 1 -7.88 5.31 19.35
N LEU A 2 -6.74 4.99 18.73
CA LEU A 2 -6.46 3.66 18.17
C LEU A 2 -6.34 2.52 19.20
N ILE A 3 -5.85 2.83 20.41
CA ILE A 3 -5.63 1.85 21.50
C ILE A 3 -6.90 1.04 21.82
N SER A 4 -8.08 1.69 21.81
CA SER A 4 -9.36 1.02 22.09
C SER A 4 -9.71 -0.08 21.09
N TYR A 5 -9.07 -0.09 19.92
CA TYR A 5 -9.38 -0.98 18.81
C TYR A 5 -8.28 -1.98 18.48
N CYS A 6 -7.15 -2.04 19.21
CA CYS A 6 -6.00 -2.90 18.84
C CYS A 6 -5.81 -4.16 19.70
N LYS A 7 -6.47 -4.26 20.87
CA LYS A 7 -6.26 -5.39 21.79
C LYS A 7 -6.51 -6.75 21.12
N ASN A 8 -5.56 -7.67 21.24
CA ASN A 8 -5.56 -9.03 20.68
C ASN A 8 -5.77 -9.09 19.16
N LYS A 9 -5.42 -8.02 18.44
CA LYS A 9 -5.59 -7.93 16.98
C LYS A 9 -4.27 -7.86 16.26
N ASN A 10 -4.29 -8.27 14.99
CA ASN A 10 -3.17 -8.13 14.07
C ASN A 10 -3.24 -6.75 13.41
N VAL A 11 -2.17 -5.97 13.53
CA VAL A 11 -2.08 -4.59 13.05
C VAL A 11 -1.11 -4.52 11.86
N LEU A 12 -1.48 -3.77 10.84
CA LEU A 12 -0.60 -3.36 9.75
C LEU A 12 -0.38 -1.85 9.82
N ASP A 13 0.87 -1.43 10.03
CA ASP A 13 1.29 -0.03 10.07
C ASP A 13 2.07 0.31 8.80
N LEU A 14 1.43 1.04 7.88
CA LEU A 14 2.01 1.40 6.58
C LEU A 14 2.60 2.79 6.61
N PHE A 15 3.75 2.95 5.96
CA PHE A 15 4.56 4.16 6.05
C PHE A 15 4.99 4.41 7.51
N SER A 16 5.38 3.32 8.18
CA SER A 16 5.55 3.30 9.63
C SER A 16 6.65 4.24 10.13
N TYR A 17 7.56 4.69 9.25
CA TYR A 17 8.77 5.42 9.64
C TYR A 17 9.52 4.63 10.72
N THR A 18 9.70 5.20 11.92
CA THR A 18 10.33 4.54 13.07
C THR A 18 9.35 3.68 13.90
N GLY A 19 8.15 3.40 13.40
CA GLY A 19 7.16 2.52 14.01
C GLY A 19 6.43 3.12 15.21
N SER A 20 6.26 4.44 15.29
CA SER A 20 5.65 5.10 16.46
C SER A 20 4.24 4.59 16.77
N PHE A 21 3.37 4.46 15.76
CA PHE A 21 2.04 3.88 15.94
C PHE A 21 2.11 2.39 16.25
N GLY A 22 2.83 1.62 15.43
CA GLY A 22 2.96 0.18 15.62
C GLY A 22 3.47 -0.22 17.00
N ILE A 23 4.53 0.44 17.49
CA ILE A 23 5.11 0.19 18.82
C ILE A 23 4.11 0.53 19.92
N ALA A 24 3.40 1.66 19.82
CA ALA A 24 2.38 2.02 20.79
C ALA A 24 1.27 0.95 20.83
N LEU A 25 0.77 0.50 19.68
CA LEU A 25 -0.29 -0.50 19.64
C LEU A 25 0.18 -1.88 20.14
N ALA A 26 1.43 -2.28 19.86
CA ALA A 26 2.03 -3.48 20.44
C ALA A 26 2.11 -3.40 21.97
N TYR A 27 2.53 -2.25 22.50
CA TYR A 27 2.60 -2.00 23.94
C TYR A 27 1.23 -2.10 24.61
N TYR A 28 0.19 -1.54 23.98
CA TYR A 28 -1.18 -1.59 24.48
C TYR A 28 -1.94 -2.89 24.16
N GLY A 29 -1.25 -3.93 23.70
CA GLY A 29 -1.79 -5.29 23.64
C GLY A 29 -2.29 -5.74 22.28
N ALA A 30 -1.83 -5.15 21.18
CA ALA A 30 -1.92 -5.81 19.87
C ALA A 30 -1.25 -7.20 19.92
N ASN A 31 -1.82 -8.16 19.20
CA ASN A 31 -1.31 -9.53 19.14
C ASN A 31 0.00 -9.57 18.35
N GLU A 32 -0.02 -8.96 17.17
CA GLU A 32 1.12 -8.85 16.27
C GLU A 32 0.99 -7.55 15.48
N VAL A 33 2.10 -6.88 15.22
CA VAL A 33 2.17 -5.66 14.41
C VAL A 33 3.14 -5.86 13.26
N THR A 34 2.74 -5.47 12.05
CA THR A 34 3.61 -5.42 10.88
C THR A 34 3.85 -3.96 10.50
N CYS A 35 5.08 -3.47 10.65
CA CYS A 35 5.49 -2.12 10.28
C CYS A 35 6.18 -2.15 8.90
N VAL A 36 5.67 -1.40 7.92
CA VAL A 36 6.21 -1.37 6.55
C VAL A 36 6.75 0.01 6.20
N ASP A 37 8.04 0.08 5.86
CA ASP A 37 8.67 1.33 5.40
C ASP A 37 9.76 1.07 4.34
N SER A 38 9.96 2.04 3.45
CA SER A 38 10.99 1.98 2.41
C SER A 38 12.38 2.42 2.89
N SER A 39 12.48 3.05 4.05
CA SER A 39 13.73 3.55 4.60
C SER A 39 14.35 2.54 5.55
N TYR A 40 15.46 1.94 5.14
CA TYR A 40 16.23 1.04 6.01
C TYR A 40 16.61 1.69 7.35
N LEU A 41 17.02 2.97 7.35
CA LEU A 41 17.35 3.69 8.58
C LEU A 41 16.15 3.83 9.52
N ALA A 42 14.95 4.04 8.97
CA ALA A 42 13.73 4.11 9.76
C ALA A 42 13.40 2.75 10.38
N ILE A 43 13.56 1.66 9.63
CA ILE A 43 13.45 0.28 10.12
C ILE A 43 14.44 0.01 11.26
N GLN A 44 15.71 0.38 11.10
CA GLN A 44 16.72 0.18 12.14
C GLN A 44 16.37 0.92 13.44
N ASN A 45 15.94 2.18 13.33
CA ASN A 45 15.51 2.98 14.47
C ASN A 45 14.23 2.45 15.11
N GLY A 46 13.30 1.92 14.30
CA GLY A 46 12.09 1.27 14.77
C GLY A 46 12.37 0.01 15.57
N ILE A 47 13.29 -0.84 15.11
CA ILE A 47 13.73 -2.05 15.84
C ILE A 47 14.30 -1.67 17.22
N LYS A 48 15.21 -0.69 17.27
CA LYS A 48 15.76 -0.18 18.53
C LYS A 48 14.67 0.36 19.46
N SER A 49 13.73 1.13 18.90
CA SER A 49 12.60 1.68 19.66
C SER A 49 11.69 0.58 20.21
N ALA A 50 11.42 -0.47 19.44
CA ALA A 50 10.64 -1.62 19.88
C ALA A 50 11.35 -2.40 21.00
N GLN A 51 12.69 -2.50 20.95
CA GLN A 51 13.49 -3.07 22.04
C GLN A 51 13.39 -2.24 23.32
N TYR A 52 13.57 -0.92 23.23
CA TYR A 52 13.46 -0.03 24.39
C TYR A 52 12.07 -0.08 25.05
N ASN A 53 11.02 -0.40 24.28
CA ASN A 53 9.66 -0.56 24.77
C ASN A 53 9.30 -2.01 25.14
N ASN A 54 10.23 -2.97 25.04
CA ASN A 54 10.01 -4.39 25.33
C ASN A 54 8.83 -5.02 24.55
N VAL A 55 8.71 -4.65 23.27
CA VAL A 55 7.64 -5.16 22.37
C VAL A 55 8.19 -5.76 21.08
N LEU A 56 9.51 -5.90 20.94
CA LEU A 56 10.13 -6.43 19.72
C LEU A 56 9.63 -7.83 19.34
N ASP A 57 9.24 -8.65 20.32
CA ASP A 57 8.65 -9.98 20.15
C ASP A 57 7.27 -9.97 19.47
N LYS A 58 6.61 -8.82 19.40
CA LYS A 58 5.28 -8.66 18.81
C LYS A 58 5.29 -7.88 17.49
N ILE A 59 6.45 -7.44 17.02
CA ILE A 59 6.55 -6.53 15.88
C ILE A 59 7.45 -7.13 14.80
N ASN A 60 6.92 -7.19 13.59
CA ASN A 60 7.65 -7.47 12.37
C ASN A 60 7.93 -6.16 11.63
N PHE A 61 9.19 -5.89 11.31
CA PHE A 61 9.55 -4.76 10.46
C PHE A 61 9.81 -5.24 9.04
N VAL A 62 9.21 -4.57 8.06
CA VAL A 62 9.29 -4.93 6.64
C VAL A 62 9.91 -3.77 5.88
N HIS A 63 11.14 -3.95 5.41
CA HIS A 63 11.81 -3.01 4.55
C HIS A 63 11.33 -3.21 3.10
N SER A 64 10.37 -2.39 2.68
CA SER A 64 9.78 -2.39 1.34
C SER A 64 8.99 -1.11 1.09
N CYS A 65 8.81 -0.72 -0.17
CA CYS A 65 7.81 0.28 -0.49
C CYS A 65 6.39 -0.31 -0.35
N VAL A 66 5.46 0.47 0.20
CA VAL A 66 4.08 0.01 0.48
C VAL A 66 3.39 -0.56 -0.76
N LYS A 67 3.59 0.05 -1.93
CA LYS A 67 3.04 -0.44 -3.20
C LYS A 67 3.46 -1.89 -3.49
N LYS A 68 4.74 -2.19 -3.28
CA LYS A 68 5.32 -3.50 -3.57
C LYS A 68 4.83 -4.53 -2.55
N PHE A 69 4.85 -4.18 -1.27
CA PHE A 69 4.26 -4.99 -0.20
C PHE A 69 2.79 -5.37 -0.50
N PHE A 70 1.99 -4.39 -0.90
CA PHE A 70 0.58 -4.58 -1.27
C PHE A 70 0.37 -5.47 -2.49
N ASN A 71 1.16 -5.30 -3.54
CA ASN A 71 1.10 -6.18 -4.71
C ASN A 71 1.32 -7.64 -4.28
N VAL A 72 2.37 -7.90 -3.49
CA VAL A 72 2.67 -9.25 -3.00
C VAL A 72 1.51 -9.81 -2.17
N CYS A 73 0.96 -9.03 -1.23
CA CYS A 73 -0.19 -9.45 -0.42
C CYS A 73 -1.40 -9.85 -1.28
N LEU A 74 -1.75 -9.04 -2.29
CA LEU A 74 -2.87 -9.33 -3.19
C LEU A 74 -2.62 -10.59 -4.02
N HIS A 75 -1.42 -10.72 -4.59
CA HIS A 75 -1.06 -11.90 -5.38
C HIS A 75 -1.12 -13.18 -4.54
N VAL A 76 -0.59 -13.17 -3.31
CA VAL A 76 -0.63 -14.32 -2.40
C VAL A 76 -2.07 -14.69 -2.04
N GLN A 77 -2.95 -13.70 -1.82
CA GLN A 77 -4.37 -13.96 -1.56
C GLN A 77 -5.08 -14.57 -2.77
N LEU A 78 -4.81 -14.09 -3.99
CA LEU A 78 -5.38 -14.63 -5.22
C LEU A 78 -4.95 -16.09 -5.45
N ILE A 79 -3.66 -16.38 -5.32
CA ILE A 79 -3.12 -17.74 -5.46
C ILE A 79 -3.72 -18.66 -4.39
N THR A 80 -3.85 -18.19 -3.15
CA THR A 80 -4.42 -18.98 -2.05
C THR A 80 -5.91 -19.27 -2.28
N ALA A 81 -6.67 -18.30 -2.80
CA ALA A 81 -8.08 -18.50 -3.14
C ALA A 81 -8.26 -19.50 -4.28
N PHE A 82 -7.41 -19.41 -5.32
CA PHE A 82 -7.43 -20.34 -6.46
C PHE A 82 -7.18 -21.79 -6.02
N ARG A 83 -6.13 -22.01 -5.20
CA ARG A 83 -5.79 -23.34 -4.67
C ARG A 83 -6.92 -23.94 -3.81
N LYS A 84 -7.62 -23.13 -3.01
CA LYS A 84 -8.79 -23.59 -2.23
C LYS A 84 -9.97 -24.02 -3.13
N GLY A 85 -10.15 -23.35 -4.28
CA GLY A 85 -11.16 -23.72 -5.27
C GLY A 85 -10.88 -25.06 -5.97
N GLU A 86 -9.61 -25.39 -6.21
CA GLU A 86 -9.18 -26.66 -6.83
C GLU A 86 -9.30 -27.86 -5.89
N THR A 87 -9.06 -27.69 -4.58
CA THR A 87 -9.24 -28.79 -3.61
C THR A 87 -10.68 -29.31 -3.52
N SER A 88 -11.67 -28.54 -3.99
CA SER A 88 -13.06 -28.98 -4.08
C SER A 88 -13.41 -29.71 -5.38
N LYS A 89 -12.54 -29.72 -6.40
CA LYS A 89 -12.82 -30.29 -7.73
C LYS A 89 -11.59 -31.03 -8.28
N ASN A 90 -11.48 -32.31 -7.90
CA ASN A 90 -10.66 -33.36 -8.51
C ASN A 90 -9.14 -33.14 -8.62
N GLY A 91 -8.39 -33.98 -7.90
CA GLY A 91 -6.95 -34.09 -7.97
C GLY A 91 -6.41 -34.31 -9.38
N LYS A 92 -5.85 -33.24 -9.97
CA LYS A 92 -4.79 -33.28 -10.97
C LYS A 92 -3.82 -32.16 -10.63
N SER A 93 -2.62 -32.55 -10.21
CA SER A 93 -1.48 -31.64 -10.07
C SER A 93 -1.17 -31.05 -11.44
N CYS A 94 -1.11 -29.72 -11.56
CA CYS A 94 -0.38 -29.07 -12.64
C CYS A 94 -0.12 -27.59 -12.39
N HIS A 95 1.00 -27.14 -12.94
CA HIS A 95 1.60 -25.81 -12.89
C HIS A 95 0.63 -24.65 -13.19
N LEU A 96 0.99 -23.51 -12.59
CA LEU A 96 0.36 -22.20 -12.69
C LEU A 96 -0.09 -21.83 -14.12
N VAL A 97 -1.05 -20.90 -14.14
CA VAL A 97 -1.65 -20.16 -15.26
C VAL A 97 -2.94 -20.76 -15.83
N ARG A 98 -4.08 -20.26 -15.31
CA ARG A 98 -5.28 -20.04 -16.12
C ARG A 98 -6.12 -18.87 -15.60
N ILE A 99 -5.75 -17.65 -16.00
CA ILE A 99 -6.67 -16.51 -16.03
C ILE A 99 -7.37 -16.60 -17.39
N ASN A 100 -8.48 -17.37 -17.47
CA ASN A 100 -9.34 -17.36 -18.64
C ASN A 100 -10.62 -16.57 -18.35
N GLN A 101 -10.64 -15.37 -18.94
CA GLN A 101 -11.73 -14.70 -19.64
C GLN A 101 -13.12 -15.39 -19.63
N GLU A 102 -14.05 -14.81 -18.88
CA GLU A 102 -15.45 -14.56 -19.26
C GLU A 102 -15.80 -13.20 -18.63
N LYS A 103 -15.98 -12.06 -19.32
CA LYS A 103 -16.59 -11.79 -20.61
C LYS A 103 -15.80 -10.70 -21.37
N LYS A 104 -15.55 -10.94 -22.66
CA LYS A 104 -15.24 -9.88 -23.63
C LYS A 104 -16.46 -8.96 -23.75
N ASN A 105 -16.33 -7.74 -23.24
CA ASN A 105 -16.91 -6.49 -23.73
C ASN A 105 -16.65 -5.35 -22.73
N ASN A 106 -15.41 -5.20 -22.25
CA ASN A 106 -14.96 -3.96 -21.64
C ASN A 106 -13.49 -3.78 -22.01
N GLU A 107 -13.25 -2.83 -22.90
CA GLU A 107 -11.96 -2.18 -23.06
C GLU A 107 -11.33 -1.95 -21.68
N ALA A 108 -10.02 -2.13 -21.54
CA ALA A 108 -9.30 -1.74 -20.33
C ALA A 108 -9.25 -0.20 -20.22
N LYS A 109 -10.41 0.40 -19.92
CA LYS A 109 -10.62 1.72 -19.34
C LYS A 109 -10.88 1.49 -17.85
N TYR A 110 -9.84 1.25 -17.06
CA TYR A 110 -9.98 1.27 -15.61
C TYR A 110 -9.92 2.71 -15.11
N PHE A 111 -10.99 3.50 -15.34
CA PHE A 111 -11.54 4.59 -14.50
C PHE A 111 -12.82 5.09 -15.21
N PRO A 112 -13.99 5.20 -14.55
CA PRO A 112 -15.13 5.88 -15.14
C PRO A 112 -14.81 7.38 -15.29
N GLY A 113 -14.86 7.87 -16.53
CA GLY A 113 -14.44 9.22 -16.92
C GLY A 113 -15.24 10.34 -16.26
N GLY A 114 -14.53 11.35 -15.77
CA GLY A 114 -15.08 12.69 -15.54
C GLY A 114 -15.02 13.50 -16.83
N ARG A 115 -16.08 14.27 -17.10
CA ARG A 115 -16.30 15.07 -18.31
C ARG A 115 -15.21 16.12 -18.52
N GLU A 116 -14.90 16.35 -19.79
CA GLU A 116 -14.03 17.40 -20.30
C GLU A 116 -14.59 18.79 -19.97
N GLU A 117 -13.76 19.67 -19.40
CA GLU A 117 -13.96 21.11 -19.50
C GLU A 117 -12.69 21.74 -20.09
N GLN A 118 -12.95 22.65 -21.03
CA GLN A 118 -12.05 23.15 -22.05
C GLN A 118 -11.14 24.27 -21.52
N ASN A 119 -9.91 24.28 -22.07
CA ASN A 119 -9.04 25.42 -22.40
C ASN A 119 -8.84 26.56 -21.37
N ASN A 120 -7.58 26.81 -21.00
CA ASN A 120 -6.92 28.08 -21.34
C ASN A 120 -5.40 27.99 -21.19
N GLU A 121 -4.70 28.51 -22.21
CA GLU A 121 -3.25 28.48 -22.43
C GLU A 121 -2.47 29.25 -21.36
N ALA A 122 -1.36 28.67 -20.87
CA ALA A 122 -0.41 29.36 -20.00
C ALA A 122 0.75 29.95 -20.82
N LYS A 123 0.85 31.29 -20.81
CA LYS A 123 1.99 32.06 -21.33
C LYS A 123 3.21 31.90 -20.41
N TYR A 124 4.38 31.69 -21.02
CA TYR A 124 5.71 31.69 -20.41
C TYR A 124 6.10 33.08 -19.89
N PHE A 125 6.77 33.14 -18.72
CA PHE A 125 7.77 34.18 -18.40
C PHE A 125 8.93 33.59 -17.55
N PRO A 126 10.20 33.97 -17.82
CA PRO A 126 11.39 33.38 -17.23
C PRO A 126 11.89 34.15 -15.99
N GLY A 127 12.52 33.46 -15.04
CA GLY A 127 13.20 34.08 -13.90
C GLY A 127 13.64 33.06 -12.85
N GLY A 128 14.72 32.32 -13.14
CA GLY A 128 15.32 31.36 -12.22
C GLY A 128 16.32 32.00 -11.26
N ARG A 129 16.32 31.54 -10.01
CA ARG A 129 17.53 31.38 -9.19
C ARG A 129 17.58 29.95 -8.70
N GLU A 130 18.73 29.33 -8.92
CA GLU A 130 19.04 27.93 -8.63
C GLU A 130 19.22 27.73 -7.13
N GLU A 131 18.48 26.79 -6.55
CA GLU A 131 18.82 26.18 -5.26
C GLU A 131 18.74 24.66 -5.39
N GLN A 132 19.69 24.01 -4.71
CA GLN A 132 20.26 22.71 -5.06
C GLN A 132 19.27 21.53 -4.92
N ASN A 133 19.24 20.73 -5.98
CA ASN A 133 18.35 19.60 -6.20
C ASN A 133 18.71 18.39 -5.33
N ASN A 134 17.78 17.99 -4.44
CA ASN A 134 17.66 16.59 -4.02
C ASN A 134 16.57 15.93 -4.88
N GLU A 135 17.00 15.29 -5.97
CA GLU A 135 16.15 14.64 -6.97
C GLU A 135 15.31 13.50 -6.34
N ALA A 136 14.01 13.73 -6.18
CA ALA A 136 13.04 12.65 -6.10
C ALA A 136 12.69 12.22 -7.54
N LYS A 137 13.48 11.31 -8.11
CA LYS A 137 13.13 10.62 -9.36
C LYS A 137 11.99 9.63 -9.10
N TYR A 138 10.75 10.06 -9.31
CA TYR A 138 9.63 9.15 -9.51
C TYR A 138 8.85 9.56 -10.76
N PHE A 139 8.76 8.60 -11.68
CA PHE A 139 8.08 8.59 -12.98
C PHE A 139 8.81 9.28 -14.15
N PRO A 140 9.54 8.53 -15.00
CA PRO A 140 9.73 8.93 -16.38
C PRO A 140 8.50 8.50 -17.19
N ASP A 141 7.88 9.47 -17.85
CA ASP A 141 6.97 9.23 -18.97
C ASP A 141 7.72 8.48 -20.08
N GLY A 142 7.21 7.29 -20.43
CA GLY A 142 7.74 6.44 -21.48
C GLY A 142 6.92 6.61 -22.77
N LYS A 143 7.60 7.11 -23.79
CA LYS A 143 7.14 7.41 -25.15
C LYS A 143 6.52 6.20 -25.86
N GLU A 144 5.57 6.47 -26.76
CA GLU A 144 5.05 5.52 -27.73
C GLU A 144 6.16 5.08 -28.70
N GLU A 145 6.48 3.78 -28.72
CA GLU A 145 7.25 3.16 -29.81
C GLU A 145 6.27 2.50 -30.80
N GLN A 146 6.28 3.00 -32.05
CA GLN A 146 5.64 2.36 -33.18
C GLN A 146 6.44 1.11 -33.59
N VAL A 147 5.83 -0.07 -33.53
CA VAL A 147 6.42 -1.29 -34.11
C VAL A 147 5.72 -1.60 -35.44
N ASN A 148 6.47 -1.43 -36.52
CA ASN A 148 6.11 -1.82 -37.88
C ASN A 148 5.89 -3.34 -37.99
N SER A 149 4.77 -3.73 -38.60
CA SER A 149 4.45 -5.13 -38.89
C SER A 149 5.09 -5.59 -40.20
N THR A 150 6.00 -6.56 -40.15
CA THR A 150 6.30 -7.46 -41.28
C THR A 150 5.65 -8.81 -41.02
N LYS A 151 4.84 -9.23 -41.99
CA LYS A 151 3.95 -10.40 -41.94
C LYS A 151 4.75 -11.70 -42.06
N HIS A 152 4.54 -12.59 -41.08
CA HIS A 152 4.61 -14.04 -41.30
C HIS A 152 3.32 -14.65 -40.75
N ASP A 153 2.64 -15.40 -41.62
CA ASP A 153 1.34 -16.00 -41.40
C ASP A 153 1.45 -17.20 -40.44
N MET A 154 0.86 -17.04 -39.26
CA MET A 154 0.61 -18.05 -38.24
C MET A 154 -0.80 -17.79 -37.70
N ASN A 155 -1.58 -18.84 -37.47
CA ASN A 155 -3.01 -18.79 -37.16
C ASN A 155 -3.33 -17.88 -35.94
N SER A 156 -4.47 -17.17 -36.02
CA SER A 156 -4.92 -16.16 -35.05
C SER A 156 -5.20 -16.70 -33.64
N SER A 157 -5.48 -18.00 -33.50
CA SER A 157 -5.63 -18.71 -32.22
C SER A 157 -4.30 -18.98 -31.53
N GLU A 158 -3.25 -19.30 -32.29
CA GLU A 158 -1.90 -19.60 -31.77
C GLU A 158 -1.17 -18.33 -31.31
N LYS A 159 -1.35 -17.20 -32.01
CA LYS A 159 -0.86 -15.88 -31.58
C LYS A 159 -1.45 -15.44 -30.24
N SER A 160 -2.75 -15.65 -30.02
CA SER A 160 -3.42 -15.27 -28.77
C SER A 160 -2.93 -16.08 -27.56
N ASN A 161 -2.56 -17.36 -27.76
CA ASN A 161 -2.05 -18.21 -26.69
C ASN A 161 -0.57 -17.96 -26.38
N TYR A 162 0.25 -17.60 -27.37
CA TYR A 162 1.67 -17.29 -27.16
C TYR A 162 1.89 -15.94 -26.45
N ILE A 163 1.11 -14.91 -26.80
CA ILE A 163 1.19 -13.57 -26.20
C ILE A 163 0.72 -13.60 -24.74
N ASN A 164 -0.37 -14.31 -24.46
CA ASN A 164 -0.89 -14.49 -23.08
C ASN A 164 0.09 -15.26 -22.18
N LYS A 165 0.88 -16.19 -22.74
CA LYS A 165 1.89 -16.95 -22.00
C LYS A 165 3.08 -16.08 -21.61
N GLN A 166 3.58 -15.24 -22.52
CA GLN A 166 4.69 -14.32 -22.24
C GLN A 166 4.32 -13.19 -21.25
N GLU A 167 3.10 -12.67 -21.29
CA GLU A 167 2.64 -11.66 -20.31
C GLU A 167 2.42 -12.24 -18.92
N CYS A 168 1.93 -13.48 -18.82
CA CYS A 168 1.76 -14.18 -17.54
C CYS A 168 3.11 -14.59 -16.94
N GLU A 169 4.05 -15.08 -17.76
CA GLU A 169 5.43 -15.39 -17.34
C GLU A 169 6.19 -14.12 -16.89
N LYS A 170 5.99 -12.97 -17.57
CA LYS A 170 6.53 -11.66 -17.13
C LYS A 170 5.90 -11.18 -15.82
N GLY A 171 4.61 -11.39 -15.61
CA GLY A 171 3.89 -11.04 -14.37
C GLY A 171 4.35 -11.89 -13.17
N GLU A 172 4.58 -13.18 -13.38
CA GLU A 172 5.12 -14.09 -12.38
C GLU A 172 6.59 -13.78 -12.06
N GLN A 173 7.46 -13.60 -13.06
CA GLN A 173 8.86 -13.22 -12.85
C GLN A 173 9.00 -11.90 -12.08
N LYS A 174 8.16 -10.91 -12.41
CA LYS A 174 8.13 -9.64 -11.68
C LYS A 174 7.69 -9.82 -10.22
N LEU A 175 6.69 -10.67 -9.96
CA LEU A 175 6.24 -10.98 -8.61
C LEU A 175 7.33 -11.70 -7.78
N PHE A 176 8.03 -12.68 -8.37
CA PHE A 176 9.15 -13.35 -7.73
C PHE A 176 10.31 -12.38 -7.44
N SER A 177 10.67 -11.52 -8.40
CA SER A 177 11.64 -10.44 -8.15
C SER A 177 11.16 -9.45 -7.09
N ASP A 178 9.85 -9.25 -6.98
CA ASP A 178 9.29 -8.35 -6.00
C ASP A 178 9.47 -8.96 -4.60
N ILE A 179 9.09 -10.22 -4.40
CA ILE A 179 9.26 -10.92 -3.12
C ILE A 179 10.74 -10.96 -2.69
N GLU A 180 11.67 -11.18 -3.63
CA GLU A 180 13.12 -11.26 -3.34
C GLU A 180 13.73 -9.96 -2.80
N ASN A 181 13.10 -8.80 -3.03
CA ASN A 181 13.56 -7.54 -2.43
C ASN A 181 12.55 -6.98 -1.42
N ILE A 182 11.94 -7.86 -0.63
CA ILE A 182 11.26 -7.50 0.62
C ILE A 182 12.03 -8.16 1.76
N PHE A 183 12.56 -7.34 2.66
CA PHE A 183 13.32 -7.83 3.82
C PHE A 183 12.43 -7.75 5.06
N ILE A 184 12.26 -8.88 5.75
CA ILE A 184 11.43 -8.99 6.95
C ILE A 184 12.35 -9.22 8.15
N TYR A 185 12.25 -8.36 9.14
CA TYR A 185 12.98 -8.43 10.41
C TYR A 185 12.00 -8.85 11.50
N GLU A 186 12.23 -10.02 12.07
CA GLU A 186 11.38 -10.64 13.10
C GLU A 186 12.26 -11.23 14.18
N LYS A 187 11.84 -11.13 15.45
CA LYS A 187 12.59 -11.72 16.55
C LYS A 187 12.40 -13.23 16.56
N SER A 188 13.45 -13.97 16.23
CA SER A 188 13.51 -15.42 16.51
C SER A 188 13.44 -15.63 18.03
N ASN A 189 12.84 -16.75 18.49
CA ASN A 189 12.60 -17.13 19.90
C ASN A 189 13.84 -17.16 20.84
N SER A 190 14.98 -16.61 20.43
CA SER A 190 16.13 -16.38 21.31
C SER A 190 15.84 -15.28 22.34
N ASN A 191 16.12 -15.61 23.61
CA ASN A 191 15.91 -14.77 24.79
C ASN A 191 16.82 -13.53 24.86
N THR A 192 17.46 -13.13 23.77
CA THR A 192 18.37 -11.99 23.74
C THR A 192 17.54 -10.70 23.70
N THR A 193 17.59 -9.92 24.78
CA THR A 193 16.94 -8.61 24.92
C THR A 193 17.74 -7.49 24.25
N HIS A 194 19.05 -7.68 24.10
CA HIS A 194 19.94 -6.78 23.37
C HIS A 194 20.36 -7.42 22.05
N ILE A 195 19.93 -6.82 20.93
CA ILE A 195 20.41 -7.18 19.61
C ILE A 195 21.28 -6.03 19.14
N GLU A 196 22.59 -6.24 19.16
CA GLU A 196 23.56 -5.28 18.60
C GLU A 196 23.58 -5.36 17.07
N ASP A 197 23.29 -6.54 16.51
CA ASP A 197 23.28 -6.79 15.07
C ASP A 197 21.85 -7.01 14.52
N ILE A 198 21.28 -5.97 13.92
CA ILE A 198 19.94 -5.98 13.32
C ILE A 198 19.82 -7.01 12.19
N GLU A 199 20.92 -7.32 11.49
CA GLU A 199 20.90 -8.30 10.41
C GLU A 199 20.64 -9.73 10.92
N SER A 200 20.83 -9.99 12.22
CA SER A 200 20.45 -11.26 12.84
C SER A 200 18.93 -11.49 12.87
N LEU A 201 18.13 -10.43 12.82
CA LEU A 201 16.66 -10.49 12.77
C LEU A 201 16.15 -10.77 11.36
N LEU A 202 17.00 -10.66 10.33
CA LEU A 202 16.58 -10.78 8.95
C LEU A 202 16.18 -12.22 8.63
N ILE A 203 14.90 -12.41 8.32
CA ILE A 203 14.41 -13.66 7.72
C ILE A 203 14.80 -13.63 6.25
N LYS A 204 15.84 -14.39 5.88
CA LYS A 204 16.31 -14.51 4.48
C LYS A 204 15.44 -15.39 3.58
N ASN A 205 14.38 -15.99 4.09
CA ASN A 205 13.57 -16.95 3.34
C ASN A 205 12.27 -16.33 2.84
N ASN A 206 12.00 -16.54 1.54
CA ASN A 206 10.77 -16.23 0.81
C ASN A 206 9.50 -16.78 1.50
N ASN A 207 9.07 -16.11 2.57
CA ASN A 207 8.03 -16.63 3.46
C ASN A 207 6.65 -16.24 2.90
N TYR A 208 6.19 -16.98 1.89
CA TYR A 208 4.84 -16.84 1.31
C TYR A 208 3.75 -16.81 2.39
N ASP A 209 3.94 -17.52 3.50
CA ASP A 209 3.00 -17.58 4.61
C ASP A 209 2.87 -16.25 5.37
N PHE A 210 3.93 -15.44 5.43
CA PHE A 210 3.87 -14.11 6.02
C PHE A 210 2.85 -13.22 5.31
N PHE A 211 2.81 -13.27 3.98
CA PHE A 211 1.89 -12.48 3.16
C PHE A 211 0.46 -13.05 3.09
N LYS A 212 0.21 -14.23 3.69
CA LYS A 212 -1.16 -14.76 3.88
C LYS A 212 -1.85 -14.13 5.09
N LYS A 213 -1.11 -13.45 5.96
CA LYS A 213 -1.64 -12.81 7.17
C LYS A 213 -2.81 -11.88 6.81
N LYS A 214 -3.81 -11.89 7.70
CA LYS A 214 -4.95 -10.99 7.67
C LYS A 214 -4.82 -10.03 8.84
N TYR A 215 -5.21 -8.78 8.59
CA TYR A 215 -5.06 -7.69 9.55
C TYR A 215 -6.43 -7.19 9.98
N ASP A 216 -6.63 -7.01 11.28
CA ASP A 216 -7.88 -6.48 11.84
C ASP A 216 -7.84 -4.95 11.92
N VAL A 217 -6.63 -4.38 12.00
CA VAL A 217 -6.39 -2.92 12.02
C VAL A 217 -5.34 -2.58 10.98
N ILE A 218 -5.63 -1.61 10.11
CA ILE A 218 -4.67 -1.09 9.14
C ILE A 218 -4.50 0.43 9.35
N LEU A 219 -3.27 0.88 9.48
CA LEU A 219 -2.89 2.29 9.56
C LEU A 219 -2.27 2.72 8.23
N ILE A 220 -2.65 3.90 7.75
CA ILE A 220 -2.20 4.47 6.47
C ILE A 220 -1.77 5.91 6.75
N ASP A 221 -0.46 6.14 6.96
CA ASP A 221 0.11 7.47 7.25
C ASP A 221 1.16 7.89 6.21
N PRO A 222 0.78 8.12 4.94
CA PRO A 222 1.72 8.43 3.88
C PRO A 222 2.40 9.81 4.09
N PRO A 223 3.61 10.00 3.55
CA PRO A 223 4.22 11.33 3.48
C PRO A 223 3.37 12.28 2.62
N ALA A 224 3.69 13.58 2.63
CA ALA A 224 2.98 14.58 1.83
C ALA A 224 3.02 14.24 0.32
N LEU A 225 1.90 13.73 -0.22
CA LEU A 225 1.81 13.23 -1.59
C LEU A 225 1.61 14.32 -2.66
N ALA A 226 0.96 15.43 -2.32
CA ALA A 226 0.75 16.56 -3.23
C ALA A 226 1.55 17.78 -2.75
N ARG A 227 2.52 18.21 -3.55
CA ARG A 227 3.31 19.42 -3.26
C ARG A 227 2.62 20.71 -3.70
N ASN A 228 1.71 20.62 -4.67
CA ASN A 228 0.94 21.72 -5.23
C ASN A 228 -0.44 21.22 -5.70
N SER A 229 -1.34 22.16 -6.03
CA SER A 229 -2.72 21.85 -6.46
C SER A 229 -2.78 21.04 -7.77
N TYR A 230 -1.82 21.25 -8.67
CA TYR A 230 -1.71 20.47 -9.92
C TYR A 230 -1.52 18.97 -9.66
N LEU A 231 -0.76 18.61 -8.62
CA LEU A 231 -0.51 17.21 -8.24
C LEU A 231 -1.59 16.62 -7.33
N LEU A 232 -2.58 17.41 -6.88
CA LEU A 232 -3.64 16.95 -5.99
C LEU A 232 -4.43 15.76 -6.57
N PRO A 233 -4.91 15.78 -7.84
CA PRO A 233 -5.65 14.65 -8.40
C PRO A 233 -4.84 13.35 -8.40
N SER A 234 -3.53 13.44 -8.66
CA SER A 234 -2.63 12.28 -8.61
C SER A 234 -2.45 11.75 -7.20
N ALA A 235 -2.33 12.62 -6.20
CA ALA A 235 -2.26 12.23 -4.80
C ALA A 235 -3.55 11.55 -4.32
N LEU A 236 -4.73 12.07 -4.69
CA LEU A 236 -6.01 11.45 -4.34
C LEU A 236 -6.15 10.04 -4.92
N LYS A 237 -5.70 9.81 -6.17
CA LYS A 237 -5.64 8.47 -6.76
C LYS A 237 -4.74 7.51 -5.98
N VAL A 238 -3.70 8.00 -5.33
CA VAL A 238 -2.84 7.16 -4.46
C VAL A 238 -3.59 6.79 -3.19
N TYR A 239 -4.25 7.73 -2.51
CA TYR A 239 -5.11 7.43 -1.35
C TYR A 239 -6.20 6.41 -1.69
N GLU A 240 -6.91 6.60 -2.81
CA GLU A 240 -7.94 5.67 -3.27
C GLU A 240 -7.40 4.24 -3.45
N LYS A 241 -6.21 4.10 -4.05
CA LYS A 241 -5.55 2.80 -4.23
C LYS A 241 -5.13 2.19 -2.90
N LEU A 242 -4.53 2.98 -2.00
CA LEU A 242 -4.11 2.51 -0.68
C LEU A 242 -5.30 1.98 0.12
N LEU A 243 -6.39 2.74 0.17
CA LEU A 243 -7.63 2.36 0.85
C LEU A 243 -8.27 1.13 0.19
N TYR A 244 -8.39 1.10 -1.13
CA TYR A 244 -8.96 -0.03 -1.87
C TYR A 244 -8.24 -1.34 -1.53
N ILE A 245 -6.91 -1.33 -1.61
CA ILE A 245 -6.11 -2.53 -1.33
C ILE A 245 -6.21 -2.92 0.14
N SER A 246 -6.18 -1.95 1.05
CA SER A 246 -6.37 -2.18 2.50
C SER A 246 -7.70 -2.91 2.78
N PHE A 247 -8.80 -2.45 2.17
CA PHE A 247 -10.11 -3.09 2.32
C PHE A 247 -10.16 -4.51 1.73
N LYS A 248 -9.34 -4.84 0.73
CA LYS A 248 -9.26 -6.20 0.18
C LYS A 248 -8.44 -7.14 1.07
N ILE A 249 -7.33 -6.66 1.63
CA ILE A 249 -6.41 -7.52 2.39
C ILE A 249 -6.82 -7.69 3.86
N MET A 250 -7.60 -6.76 4.43
CA MET A 250 -8.02 -6.83 5.83
C MET A 250 -8.98 -7.98 6.14
N GLN A 251 -9.03 -8.36 7.42
CA GLN A 251 -10.11 -9.14 8.01
C GLN A 251 -11.31 -8.22 8.24
N LYS A 252 -12.52 -8.72 7.94
CA LYS A 252 -13.78 -8.01 8.22
C LYS A 252 -14.58 -8.76 9.30
N PRO A 253 -15.26 -8.05 10.22
CA PRO A 253 -15.20 -6.61 10.43
C PRO A 253 -13.81 -6.17 10.93
N GLY A 254 -13.34 -4.99 10.50
CA GLY A 254 -12.03 -4.48 10.90
C GLY A 254 -11.95 -2.96 10.86
N TYR A 255 -10.77 -2.42 11.15
CA TYR A 255 -10.56 -1.00 11.38
C TYR A 255 -9.49 -0.44 10.45
N VAL A 256 -9.76 0.72 9.84
CA VAL A 256 -8.79 1.42 9.01
C VAL A 256 -8.63 2.84 9.54
N PHE A 257 -7.40 3.19 9.91
CA PHE A 257 -7.01 4.56 10.19
C PHE A 257 -6.25 5.10 9.01
N VAL A 258 -6.66 6.26 8.50
CA VAL A 258 -5.97 6.95 7.42
C VAL A 258 -5.72 8.39 7.82
N SER A 259 -4.50 8.86 7.61
CA SER A 259 -4.09 10.23 7.89
C SER A 259 -3.54 10.91 6.64
N SER A 260 -3.59 12.23 6.67
CA SER A 260 -2.92 13.10 5.72
C SER A 260 -2.32 14.27 6.49
N CYS A 261 -1.01 14.49 6.33
CA CYS A 261 -0.30 15.68 6.81
C CYS A 261 -0.17 16.77 5.73
N ASN A 262 -0.98 16.68 4.67
CA ASN A 262 -0.91 17.57 3.53
C ASN A 262 -1.99 18.65 3.59
N LYS A 263 -1.59 19.92 3.53
CA LYS A 263 -2.53 21.07 3.50
C LYS A 263 -3.58 21.01 2.38
N LEU A 264 -3.30 20.30 1.29
CA LEU A 264 -4.20 20.19 0.13
C LEU A 264 -5.16 19.01 0.20
N VAL A 265 -4.88 18.02 1.06
CA VAL A 265 -5.74 16.83 1.22
C VAL A 265 -6.43 16.97 2.57
N GLY A 266 -7.55 17.67 2.54
CA GLY A 266 -8.37 17.92 3.71
C GLY A 266 -9.30 16.75 4.02
N TYR A 267 -10.23 17.02 4.94
CA TYR A 267 -11.24 16.07 5.37
C TYR A 267 -12.14 15.63 4.20
N GLU A 268 -12.68 16.57 3.44
CA GLU A 268 -13.61 16.30 2.34
C GLU A 268 -12.97 15.43 1.25
N GLU A 269 -11.74 15.75 0.84
CA GLU A 269 -11.00 14.95 -0.14
C GLU A 269 -10.80 13.52 0.34
N LEU A 270 -10.44 13.35 1.62
CA LEU A 270 -10.21 12.04 2.21
C LEU A 270 -11.50 11.22 2.30
N ILE A 271 -12.62 11.84 2.67
CA ILE A 271 -13.94 11.20 2.67
C ILE A 271 -14.34 10.76 1.26
N LEU A 272 -14.08 11.57 0.23
CA LEU A 272 -14.34 11.18 -1.16
C LEU A 272 -13.51 9.96 -1.57
N CYS A 273 -12.22 9.93 -1.22
CA CYS A 273 -11.36 8.76 -1.46
C CYS A 273 -11.92 7.52 -0.75
N ILE A 274 -12.28 7.63 0.53
CA ILE A 274 -12.85 6.53 1.32
C ILE A 274 -14.13 6.00 0.66
N ARG A 275 -15.08 6.87 0.30
CA ARG A 275 -16.34 6.49 -0.35
C ARG A 275 -16.12 5.73 -1.65
N ARG A 276 -15.21 6.22 -2.50
CA ARG A 276 -14.87 5.55 -3.78
C ARG A 276 -14.25 4.18 -3.53
N SER A 277 -13.29 4.09 -2.62
CA SER A 277 -12.60 2.83 -2.30
C SER A 277 -13.53 1.80 -1.67
N LEU A 278 -14.47 2.20 -0.79
CA LEU A 278 -15.49 1.32 -0.23
C LEU A 278 -16.40 0.75 -1.34
N ASN A 279 -16.88 1.61 -2.24
CA ASN A 279 -17.71 1.22 -3.37
C ASN A 279 -16.98 0.22 -4.30
N TRP A 280 -15.72 0.49 -4.66
CA TRP A 280 -14.93 -0.45 -5.47
C TRP A 280 -14.64 -1.77 -4.74
N SER A 281 -14.52 -1.73 -3.43
CA SER A 281 -14.25 -2.92 -2.62
C SER A 281 -15.50 -3.75 -2.32
N ASN A 282 -16.70 -3.22 -2.60
CA ASN A 282 -17.99 -3.80 -2.25
C ASN A 282 -18.09 -4.11 -0.74
N CYS A 283 -17.76 -3.11 0.08
CA CYS A 283 -17.83 -3.17 1.54
C CYS A 283 -18.45 -1.89 2.08
N GLU A 284 -18.95 -1.96 3.30
CA GLU A 284 -19.52 -0.80 3.99
C GLU A 284 -18.52 -0.26 5.01
N GLY A 285 -18.63 1.04 5.29
CA GLY A 285 -17.71 1.74 6.19
C GLY A 285 -18.43 2.76 7.03
N THR A 286 -18.14 2.79 8.33
CA THR A 286 -18.65 3.78 9.28
C THR A 286 -17.48 4.56 9.87
N ILE A 287 -17.55 5.89 9.85
CA ILE A 287 -16.57 6.73 10.56
C ILE A 287 -16.88 6.63 12.05
N ILE A 288 -15.90 6.17 12.82
CA ILE A 288 -16.03 5.98 14.27
C ILE A 288 -15.09 6.90 15.06
N GLY A 289 -14.28 7.70 14.37
CA GLY A 289 -13.41 8.68 14.99
C GLY A 289 -12.71 9.57 13.98
N GLU A 290 -12.41 10.79 14.41
CA GLU A 290 -11.64 11.76 13.64
C GLU A 290 -10.42 12.18 14.47
N GLY A 291 -9.24 12.14 13.83
CA GLY A 291 -8.02 12.65 14.41
C GLY A 291 -8.00 14.17 14.36
N ARG A 292 -7.44 14.79 15.40
CA ARG A 292 -7.19 16.22 15.46
C ARG A 292 -5.71 16.45 15.70
N ILE A 293 -5.24 17.62 15.29
CA ILE A 293 -3.92 18.09 15.64
C ILE A 293 -3.81 18.22 17.17
N SER A 294 -2.64 17.92 17.71
CA SER A 294 -2.38 17.97 19.14
C SER A 294 -2.29 19.44 19.63
N SER A 295 -2.50 19.67 20.92
CA SER A 295 -2.56 21.02 21.51
C SER A 295 -1.24 21.78 21.43
N ASP A 296 -0.12 21.09 21.24
CA ASP A 296 1.22 21.63 21.00
C ASP A 296 1.40 22.15 19.56
N HIS A 297 0.43 21.91 18.68
CA HIS A 297 0.39 22.38 17.30
C HIS A 297 -0.92 23.15 17.06
N PRO A 298 -1.09 24.35 17.66
CA PRO A 298 -2.34 25.07 17.60
C PRO A 298 -2.68 25.53 16.18
N ILE A 299 -3.97 25.48 15.85
CA ILE A 299 -4.51 26.03 14.60
C ILE A 299 -4.81 27.51 14.82
N HIS A 300 -4.21 28.36 14.01
CA HIS A 300 -4.46 29.79 14.07
C HIS A 300 -5.75 30.12 13.31
N VAL A 301 -6.69 30.80 13.98
CA VAL A 301 -8.04 31.08 13.44
C VAL A 301 -7.99 31.82 12.10
N SER A 302 -7.07 32.76 11.94
CA SER A 302 -6.91 33.53 10.70
C SER A 302 -6.01 32.89 9.64
N LEU A 303 -5.38 31.75 9.94
CA LEU A 303 -4.46 31.05 9.02
C LEU A 303 -4.91 29.59 8.88
N PRO A 304 -5.95 29.31 8.07
CA PRO A 304 -6.50 27.96 7.91
C PRO A 304 -5.46 26.94 7.42
N GLU A 305 -4.39 27.38 6.76
CA GLU A 305 -3.26 26.56 6.31
C GLU A 305 -2.52 25.88 7.47
N THR A 306 -2.65 26.40 8.70
CA THR A 306 -2.08 25.77 9.90
C THR A 306 -2.79 24.46 10.26
N LYS A 307 -4.00 24.22 9.74
CA LYS A 307 -4.71 22.94 9.84
C LYS A 307 -4.30 22.01 8.70
N TYR A 308 -3.13 21.39 8.82
CA TYR A 308 -2.59 20.47 7.79
C TYR A 308 -2.80 18.99 8.09
N LEU A 309 -3.04 18.62 9.36
CA LEU A 309 -3.26 17.23 9.76
C LEU A 309 -4.74 16.89 9.75
N THR A 310 -5.10 15.90 8.94
CA THR A 310 -6.42 15.29 8.87
C THR A 310 -6.28 13.80 9.12
N SER A 311 -7.15 13.19 9.93
CA SER A 311 -7.17 11.73 10.06
C SER A 311 -8.56 11.20 10.33
N VAL A 312 -8.85 10.01 9.82
CA VAL A 312 -10.16 9.36 9.93
C VAL A 312 -9.96 7.91 10.36
N LEU A 313 -10.75 7.47 11.34
CA LEU A 313 -10.85 6.09 11.77
C LEU A 313 -12.19 5.51 11.29
N LEU A 314 -12.11 4.43 10.53
CA LEU A 314 -13.23 3.73 9.92
C LEU A 314 -13.37 2.34 10.51
N MET A 315 -14.59 1.92 10.78
CA MET A 315 -14.96 0.51 10.89
C MET A 315 -15.46 0.04 9.52
N VAL A 316 -14.91 -1.06 9.02
CA VAL A 316 -15.24 -1.65 7.71
C VAL A 316 -15.89 -3.01 7.92
N THR A 317 -17.03 -3.24 7.26
CA THR A 317 -17.83 -4.48 7.33
C THR A 317 -18.01 -5.10 5.95
#